data_AF-A0A1M5PVW2-F1
#
_entry.id   AF-A0A1M5PVW2-F1
#
_cell.length_a   1.000
_cell.length_b   1.000
_cell.length_c   1.000
_cell.angle_alpha   90.00
_cell.angle_beta   90.00
_cell.angle_gamma   90.00
#
_symmetry.space_group_name_H-M   'P 1'
#
loop_
_entity.id
_entity.type
_entity.pdbx_description
1 polymer ?
#
loop_
_entity_poly.entity_id
_entity_poly.type
_entity_poly.pdbx_seq_one_letter_code
_entity_poly.pdbx_strand_id
1 'polypeptide(L)' 'MAVKNRLKEIRMKEFMMNQREFSSKILEMDYRKYNNYENGTVPSAESMLYIAKKLNRLVEDIFYLED' A
#
# COMPACT_ATOMS: atom_id res chain seq x y z
N MET A 1 2.75 -12.09 13.42
CA MET A 1 2.37 -13.30 12.67
C MET A 1 1.23 -12.99 11.70
N ALA A 2 0.47 -11.89 11.87
CA ALA A 2 -0.29 -11.29 10.77
C ALA A 2 0.55 -10.26 10.00
N VAL A 3 0.36 -10.16 8.67
CA VAL A 3 0.96 -9.09 7.87
C VAL A 3 0.06 -7.85 7.92
N LYS A 4 0.65 -6.72 8.32
CA LYS A 4 0.04 -5.39 8.35
C LYS A 4 0.69 -4.47 7.33
N ASN A 5 0.16 -3.26 7.16
CA ASN A 5 0.71 -2.28 6.23
C ASN A 5 0.62 -0.84 6.75
N ARG A 6 1.43 0.03 6.15
CA ARG A 6 1.45 1.49 6.39
C ARG A 6 0.82 2.29 5.25
N LEU A 7 0.06 1.67 4.34
CA LEU A 7 -0.44 2.34 3.13
C LEU A 7 -1.26 3.60 3.44
N LYS A 8 -2.14 3.53 4.45
CA LYS A 8 -2.92 4.68 4.91
C LYS A 8 -2.05 5.81 5.43
N GLU A 9 -1.05 5.47 6.25
CA GLU A 9 -0.10 6.43 6.82
C GLU A 9 0.69 7.13 5.71
N ILE A 10 1.27 6.36 4.79
CA ILE A 10 2.04 6.87 3.64
C ILE A 10 1.16 7.79 2.80
N ARG A 11 -0.03 7.32 2.39
CA ARG A 11 -0.97 8.09 1.56
C ARG A 11 -1.34 9.41 2.23
N MET A 12 -1.67 9.40 3.52
CA MET A 12 -2.13 10.59 4.22
C MET A 12 -1.00 11.54 4.59
N LYS A 13 0.19 11.06 4.97
CA LYS A 13 1.28 11.96 5.40
C LYS A 13 2.07 12.55 4.24
N GLU A 14 2.28 11.79 3.17
CA GLU A 14 3.20 12.18 2.10
C GLU A 14 2.49 12.75 0.88
N PHE A 15 1.28 12.25 0.58
CA PHE A 15 0.57 12.61 -0.65
C PHE A 15 -0.68 13.45 -0.38
N MET A 16 -1.26 13.37 0.82
CA MET A 16 -2.52 14.06 1.20
C MET A 16 -3.68 13.77 0.21
N MET A 17 -3.67 12.59 -0.41
CA MET A 17 -4.63 12.20 -1.45
C MET A 17 -5.72 11.30 -0.88
N ASN A 18 -6.91 11.34 -1.48
CA ASN A 18 -7.90 10.28 -1.25
C ASN A 18 -7.43 8.96 -1.87
N GLN A 19 -8.05 7.85 -1.47
CA GLN A 19 -7.64 6.50 -1.89
C GLN A 19 -7.68 6.30 -3.42
N ARG A 20 -8.67 6.88 -4.12
CA ARG A 20 -8.83 6.76 -5.58
C ARG A 20 -7.73 7.52 -6.32
N GLU A 21 -7.40 8.72 -5.87
CA GLU A 21 -6.31 9.50 -6.44
C GLU A 21 -4.97 8.82 -6.22
N PHE A 22 -4.71 8.36 -5.00
CA PHE A 22 -3.46 7.68 -4.68
C PHE A 22 -3.30 6.37 -5.48
N SER A 23 -4.34 5.54 -5.54
CA SER A 23 -4.29 4.27 -6.27
C SER A 23 -4.04 4.50 -7.76
N SER A 24 -4.70 5.49 -8.38
CA SER A 24 -4.61 5.73 -9.83
C SER A 24 -3.39 6.53 -10.26
N LYS A 25 -2.99 7.56 -9.50
CA LYS A 25 -1.93 8.51 -9.88
C LYS A 25 -0.55 8.09 -9.37
N ILE A 26 -0.47 7.43 -8.21
CA ILE A 26 0.80 7.07 -7.57
C ILE A 26 1.11 5.59 -7.79
N LEU A 27 0.16 4.73 -7.44
CA LEU A 27 0.37 3.29 -7.54
C LEU A 27 0.00 2.72 -8.91
N GLU A 28 -0.70 3.46 -9.76
CA GLU A 28 -1.22 2.98 -11.06
C GLU A 28 -1.94 1.62 -10.96
N MET A 29 -2.76 1.46 -9.92
CA MET A 29 -3.49 0.24 -9.63
C MET A 29 -4.99 0.45 -9.46
N ASP A 30 -5.75 -0.63 -9.60
CA ASP A 30 -7.19 -0.61 -9.37
C ASP A 30 -7.53 -0.12 -7.95
N TYR A 31 -8.48 0.83 -7.89
CA TYR A 31 -8.91 1.46 -6.65
C TYR A 31 -9.48 0.45 -5.65
N ARG A 32 -10.26 -0.54 -6.10
CA ARG A 32 -10.88 -1.52 -5.17
C ARG A 32 -9.81 -2.41 -4.58
N LYS A 33 -8.85 -2.85 -5.41
CA LYS A 33 -7.68 -3.61 -4.98
C LYS A 33 -6.89 -2.84 -3.91
N TYR A 34 -6.58 -1.57 -4.17
CA TYR A 34 -5.90 -0.71 -3.20
C TYR A 34 -6.70 -0.54 -1.90
N ASN A 35 -8.00 -0.26 -2.00
CA ASN A 35 -8.87 -0.08 -0.83
C ASN A 35 -8.89 -1.33 0.05
N ASN A 36 -8.93 -2.53 -0.53
CA ASN A 36 -8.88 -3.77 0.24
C ASN A 36 -7.55 -3.91 0.98
N TYR A 37 -6.43 -3.53 0.35
CA TYR A 37 -5.10 -3.57 0.96
C TYR A 37 -4.97 -2.60 2.12
N GLU A 38 -5.38 -1.35 1.94
CA GLU A 38 -5.35 -0.36 3.02
C GLU A 38 -6.22 -0.79 4.22
N ASN A 39 -7.30 -1.53 3.98
CA ASN A 39 -8.19 -2.06 5.02
C ASN A 39 -7.77 -3.45 5.56
N GLY A 40 -6.57 -3.93 5.25
CA GLY A 40 -5.98 -5.09 5.91
C GLY A 40 -6.02 -6.40 5.14
N THR A 41 -6.50 -6.42 3.89
CA THR A 41 -6.25 -7.58 3.01
C THR A 41 -4.76 -7.67 2.70
N VAL A 42 -4.16 -8.83 2.97
CA VAL A 42 -2.73 -9.07 2.69
C VAL A 42 -2.54 -9.19 1.16
N PRO A 43 -1.72 -8.33 0.53
CA PRO A 43 -1.42 -8.46 -0.89
C PRO A 43 -0.58 -9.70 -1.20
N SER A 44 -0.53 -10.12 -2.46
CA SER A 44 0.47 -11.11 -2.90
C SER A 44 1.88 -10.52 -2.86
N ALA A 45 2.91 -11.37 -2.85
CA ALA A 45 4.30 -10.92 -2.89
C ALA A 45 4.60 -10.02 -4.11
N GLU A 46 4.04 -10.35 -5.28
CA GLU A 46 4.17 -9.53 -6.49
C GLU A 46 3.52 -8.16 -6.31
N SER A 47 2.35 -8.10 -5.66
CA SER A 47 1.66 -6.84 -5.40
C SER A 47 2.43 -5.99 -4.37
N MET A 48 3.02 -6.60 -3.35
CA MET A 48 3.88 -5.90 -2.39
C MET A 48 5.12 -5.30 -3.07
N LEU A 49 5.84 -6.09 -3.87
CA LEU A 49 7.00 -5.64 -4.63
C LEU A 49 6.65 -4.52 -5.62
N TYR A 50 5.51 -4.63 -6.30
CA TYR A 50 5.03 -3.60 -7.21
C TYR A 50 4.77 -2.27 -6.49
N ILE A 51 4.06 -2.31 -5.36
CA ILE A 51 3.79 -1.13 -4.53
C ILE A 51 5.10 -0.52 -4.01
N ALA A 52 6.03 -1.35 -3.53
CA ALA A 52 7.33 -0.91 -3.05
C ALA A 52 8.13 -0.18 -4.13
N LYS A 53 8.12 -0.72 -5.36
CA LYS A 53 8.74 -0.07 -6.52
C LYS A 53 8.08 1.28 -6.86
N LYS A 54 6.75 1.37 -6.84
CA LYS A 54 6.03 2.62 -7.10
C LYS A 54 6.28 3.71 -6.05
N LEU A 55 6.48 3.30 -4.78
CA LEU A 55 6.77 4.20 -3.68
C LEU A 55 8.26 4.47 -3.48
N ASN A 56 9.14 3.80 -4.26
CA ASN A 56 10.59 3.85 -4.11
C ASN A 56 11.05 3.58 -2.66
N ARG A 57 10.53 2.49 -2.08
CA ARG A 57 10.78 2.06 -0.70
C ARG A 57 11.02 0.56 -0.62
N LEU A 58 11.56 0.09 0.49
CA LEU A 58 11.66 -1.33 0.77
C LEU A 58 10.26 -1.90 1.10
N VAL A 59 10.08 -3.20 0.88
CA VAL A 59 8.80 -3.87 1.15
C VAL A 59 8.49 -3.82 2.64
N GLU A 60 9.50 -4.05 3.48
CA GLU A 60 9.42 -4.05 4.95
C GLU A 60 9.08 -2.69 5.56
N ASP A 61 9.35 -1.58 4.85
CA ASP A 61 8.94 -0.24 5.27
C ASP A 61 7.43 -0.01 5.08
N ILE A 62 6.80 -0.80 4.20
CA ILE A 62 5.38 -0.67 3.84
C ILE A 62 4.56 -1.78 4.48
N PHE A 63 5.05 -3.02 4.46
CA PHE A 63 4.38 -4.23 4.92
C PHE A 63 5.23 -4.91 6.00
N TYR A 64 4.64 -5.18 7.16
CA TYR A 64 5.38 -5.67 8.33
C TYR A 64 4.59 -6.74 9.08
N LEU A 65 5.29 -7.56 9.87
CA LEU A 65 4.68 -8.56 10.74
C LEU A 65 4.32 -7.94 12.10
N GLU A 66 3.08 -8.15 12.53
CA GLU A 66 2.57 -7.83 13.87
C GLU A 66 1.84 -9.07 14.41
N ASP A 67 2.11 -9.43 15.68
CA ASP A 67 1.54 -10.56 16.46
C ASP A 67 1.41 -11.93 15.80
#